data_AF-A0A8T4LQ73-F1
#
_entry.id   AF-A0A8T4LQ73-F1
#
_cell.length_a   1.000
_cell.length_b   1.000
_cell.length_c   1.000
_cell.angle_alpha   90.00
_cell.angle_beta   90.00
_cell.angle_gamma   90.00
#
_symmetry.space_group_name_H-M   'P 1'
#
loop_
_entity.id
_entity.type
_entity.pdbx_description
1 polymer ?
#
loop_
_entity_poly.entity_id
_entity_poly.type
_entity_poly.pdbx_seq_one_letter_code
_entity_poly.pdbx_strand_id
1 'polypeptide(L)'
;MEKQQEKNVEKTNYAIYAAIGLLVIAIAWAFFAMQPPAQAAQTDAAAEFFFASMGKMANQTSYAYEFVEEADGLESGYKVAVAGGDRFISASNILGEWEFYSSQEGFFACGEFNNASECARVRKNSSIEKRYVQDMEPEFISAQQVRADAQYVKELMQYGAVLFEENMLPKEADGENCTQIAYAINYRKLSLDQLAQLGIAANSPLLTQFGDYRVELCIEEKSGIPLRVGLSYKYNGEQMGYAREYGNFRLENVIVPAPKNIGSTVKLEEIFMLSDAEAEVYGQCEELGAAGRDACYKSIAIGRNDEYFCSKIAGAQDAARCYLTVGANLGQVRICEKAGEFMYDCFFEIGARHGDVQACERILNESARQQCKGFAANVTVQVPVNNTGALPVNNCVADSECAPTGCSGTVCAPANESVMTTCEYQPVYACFKKALCGCKAGTCAWYKGEEYYACVSDVERAQTEEYIKNLTTDGEG
;
A
#
# COMPACT_ATOMS: atom_id res chain seq x y z
N MET A 1 64.27 -1.44 75.99
CA MET A 1 63.23 -2.49 75.99
C MET A 1 62.06 -2.01 75.12
N GLU A 2 62.24 -1.89 73.80
CA GLU A 2 61.27 -1.19 72.94
C GLU A 2 61.31 -1.63 71.46
N LYS A 3 61.69 -2.89 71.18
CA LYS A 3 61.77 -3.43 69.81
C LYS A 3 61.15 -4.82 69.61
N GLN A 4 60.28 -5.26 70.54
CA GLN A 4 59.71 -6.61 70.49
C GLN A 4 58.17 -6.68 70.49
N GLN A 5 57.47 -5.54 70.40
CA GLN A 5 56.00 -5.51 70.40
C GLN A 5 55.33 -5.29 69.03
N GLU A 6 56.04 -4.86 67.99
CA GLU A 6 55.42 -4.58 66.67
C GLU A 6 55.24 -5.82 65.77
N LYS A 7 55.93 -6.94 66.04
CA LYS A 7 55.90 -8.11 65.15
C LYS A 7 54.69 -9.06 65.33
N ASN A 8 53.81 -8.78 66.29
CA ASN A 8 52.62 -9.60 66.56
C ASN A 8 51.31 -9.02 66.02
N VAL A 9 51.30 -7.80 65.48
CA VAL A 9 50.08 -7.18 64.90
C VAL A 9 49.87 -7.60 63.44
N GLU A 10 50.93 -7.97 62.72
CA GLU A 10 50.87 -8.27 61.29
C GLU A 10 50.34 -9.68 60.97
N LYS A 11 50.55 -10.66 61.85
CA LYS A 11 50.05 -12.05 61.65
C LYS A 11 48.54 -12.20 61.92
N THR A 12 47.97 -11.35 62.77
CA THR A 12 46.55 -11.43 63.14
C THR A 12 45.64 -10.91 62.03
N ASN A 13 46.11 -9.96 61.21
CA ASN A 13 45.35 -9.40 60.10
C ASN A 13 45.24 -10.37 58.91
N TYR A 14 46.28 -11.15 58.61
CA TYR A 14 46.23 -12.13 57.52
C TYR A 14 45.19 -13.25 57.75
N ALA A 15 45.02 -13.69 59.00
CA ALA A 15 44.01 -14.67 59.34
C ALA A 15 42.58 -14.14 59.15
N ILE A 16 42.36 -12.85 59.46
CA ILE A 16 41.06 -12.18 59.27
C ILE A 16 40.77 -11.99 57.77
N TYR A 17 41.74 -11.53 56.97
CA TYR A 17 41.54 -11.39 55.52
C TYR A 17 41.34 -12.74 54.82
N ALA A 18 42.03 -13.80 55.24
CA ALA A 18 41.80 -15.15 54.72
C ALA A 18 40.40 -15.69 55.07
N ALA A 19 39.93 -15.45 56.30
CA ALA A 19 38.58 -15.82 56.72
C ALA A 19 37.49 -15.06 55.95
N ILE A 20 37.68 -13.76 55.72
CA ILE A 20 36.77 -12.93 54.91
C ILE A 20 36.78 -13.41 53.44
N GLY A 21 37.95 -13.71 52.88
CA GLY A 21 38.05 -14.25 51.52
C GLY A 21 37.31 -15.59 51.35
N LEU A 22 37.45 -16.50 52.31
CA LEU A 22 36.72 -17.77 52.31
C LEU A 22 35.21 -17.59 52.52
N LEU A 23 34.80 -16.61 53.33
CA LEU A 23 33.38 -16.28 53.52
C LEU A 23 32.75 -15.73 52.23
N VAL A 24 33.45 -14.84 51.51
CA VAL A 24 32.97 -14.31 50.23
C VAL A 24 32.87 -15.41 49.18
N ILE A 25 33.85 -16.32 49.12
CA ILE A 25 33.78 -17.49 48.22
C ILE A 25 32.64 -18.42 48.61
N ALA A 26 32.42 -18.68 49.90
CA ALA A 26 31.32 -19.53 50.38
C ALA A 26 29.95 -18.90 50.12
N ILE A 27 29.81 -17.58 50.26
CA ILE A 27 28.58 -16.84 49.92
C ILE A 27 28.36 -16.85 48.41
N ALA A 28 29.40 -16.65 47.59
CA ALA A 28 29.30 -16.76 46.14
C ALA A 28 28.91 -18.18 45.69
N TRP A 29 29.49 -19.21 46.32
CA TRP A 29 29.11 -20.61 46.10
C TRP A 29 27.69 -20.91 46.55
N ALA A 30 27.26 -20.40 47.71
CA ALA A 30 25.89 -20.55 48.20
C ALA A 30 24.90 -19.83 47.28
N PHE A 31 25.24 -18.65 46.75
CA PHE A 31 24.43 -17.92 45.79
C PHE A 31 24.32 -18.66 44.46
N PHE A 32 25.41 -19.24 43.96
CA PHE A 32 25.40 -20.10 42.76
C PHE A 32 24.66 -21.43 42.98
N ALA A 33 24.76 -22.04 44.17
CA ALA A 33 24.06 -23.28 44.51
C ALA A 33 22.57 -23.07 44.83
N MET A 34 22.17 -21.85 45.21
CA MET A 34 20.78 -21.45 45.41
C MET A 34 20.12 -20.90 44.15
N GLN A 35 20.85 -20.70 43.05
CA GLN A 35 20.19 -20.52 41.77
C GLN A 35 19.41 -21.81 41.50
N PRO A 36 18.07 -21.75 41.34
CA PRO A 36 17.32 -22.92 40.93
C PRO A 36 18.02 -23.48 39.69
N PRO A 37 18.22 -24.81 39.59
CA PRO A 37 18.85 -25.40 38.43
C PRO A 37 18.20 -24.77 37.22
N ALA A 38 18.99 -24.07 36.38
CA ALA A 38 18.50 -23.39 35.20
C ALA A 38 17.53 -24.36 34.55
N GLN A 39 16.23 -24.06 34.62
CA GLN A 39 15.19 -25.03 34.27
C GLN A 39 15.59 -25.50 32.89
N ALA A 40 15.98 -26.78 32.80
CA ALA A 40 16.54 -27.33 31.58
C ALA A 40 15.54 -26.97 30.51
N ALA A 41 15.94 -26.06 29.60
CA ALA A 41 15.01 -25.37 28.72
C ALA A 41 14.20 -26.45 28.05
N GLN A 42 12.96 -26.63 28.50
CA GLN A 42 12.06 -27.60 27.92
C GLN A 42 11.85 -27.03 26.53
N THR A 43 12.53 -27.63 25.56
CA THR A 43 12.47 -27.18 24.18
C THR A 43 11.03 -27.36 23.77
N ASP A 44 10.32 -26.23 23.71
CA ASP A 44 8.93 -26.18 23.34
C ASP A 44 8.82 -26.75 21.92
N ALA A 45 8.05 -27.84 21.76
CA ALA A 45 7.89 -28.51 20.48
C ALA A 45 7.38 -27.53 19.40
N ALA A 46 6.58 -26.53 19.78
CA ALA A 46 6.11 -25.48 18.88
C ALA A 46 7.25 -24.57 18.40
N ALA A 47 8.23 -24.25 19.26
CA ALA A 47 9.40 -23.46 18.88
C ALA A 47 10.33 -24.25 17.94
N GLU A 48 10.56 -25.54 18.23
CA GLU A 48 11.34 -26.41 17.34
C GLU A 48 10.68 -26.50 15.96
N PHE A 49 9.37 -26.72 15.93
CA PHE A 49 8.58 -26.74 14.70
C PHE A 49 8.65 -25.41 13.93
N PHE A 50 8.54 -24.27 14.63
CA PHE A 50 8.68 -22.93 14.03
C PHE A 50 10.03 -22.77 13.34
N PHE A 51 11.15 -23.00 14.03
CA PHE A 51 12.48 -22.80 13.44
C PHE A 51 12.79 -23.79 12.32
N ALA A 52 12.34 -25.03 12.43
CA ALA A 52 12.45 -26.00 11.35
C ALA A 52 11.68 -25.54 10.10
N SER A 53 10.49 -24.97 10.29
CA SER A 53 9.66 -24.43 9.22
C SER A 53 10.30 -23.20 8.56
N MET A 54 10.82 -22.25 9.34
CA MET A 54 11.57 -21.10 8.81
C MET A 54 12.78 -21.56 7.99
N GLY A 55 13.45 -22.63 8.41
CA GLY A 55 14.55 -23.23 7.65
C GLY A 55 14.12 -23.78 6.28
N LYS A 56 12.96 -24.46 6.22
CA LYS A 56 12.37 -24.94 4.96
C LYS A 56 11.95 -23.76 4.07
N MET A 57 11.31 -22.76 4.65
CA MET A 57 10.84 -21.56 3.96
C MET A 57 12.00 -20.78 3.32
N ALA A 58 13.10 -20.59 4.05
CA ALA A 58 14.28 -19.88 3.56
C ALA A 58 15.02 -20.61 2.42
N ASN A 59 14.68 -21.87 2.15
CA ASN A 59 15.24 -22.67 1.06
C ASN A 59 14.28 -22.77 -0.14
N GLN A 60 13.09 -22.17 -0.08
CA GLN A 60 12.17 -22.14 -1.21
C GLN A 60 12.69 -21.17 -2.27
N THR A 61 12.89 -21.69 -3.49
CA THR A 61 13.29 -20.90 -4.67
C THR A 61 12.18 -20.81 -5.72
N SER A 62 11.07 -21.52 -5.50
CA SER A 62 9.91 -21.53 -6.36
C SER A 62 8.65 -21.63 -5.51
N TYR A 63 7.73 -20.68 -5.66
CA TYR A 63 6.44 -20.69 -4.97
C TYR A 63 5.45 -19.74 -5.65
N ALA A 64 4.15 -19.99 -5.50
CA ALA A 64 3.10 -19.04 -5.82
C ALA A 64 1.96 -19.11 -4.81
N TYR A 65 1.31 -17.98 -4.58
CA TYR A 65 0.13 -17.88 -3.72
C TYR A 65 -0.69 -16.64 -4.05
N GLU A 66 -1.91 -16.63 -3.54
CA GLU A 66 -2.81 -15.51 -3.61
C GLU A 66 -3.26 -15.14 -2.19
N PHE A 67 -3.54 -13.88 -1.91
CA PHE A 67 -4.15 -13.47 -0.65
C PHE A 67 -4.99 -12.22 -0.86
N VAL A 68 -5.86 -11.93 0.10
CA VAL A 68 -6.65 -10.71 0.13
C VAL A 68 -6.29 -9.95 1.40
N GLU A 69 -6.13 -8.65 1.28
CA GLU A 69 -5.87 -7.74 2.40
C GLU A 69 -6.86 -6.57 2.34
N GLU A 70 -7.40 -6.21 3.50
CA GLU A 70 -8.21 -5.02 3.66
C GLU A 70 -7.38 -3.97 4.41
N ALA A 71 -7.04 -2.88 3.72
CA ALA A 71 -6.31 -1.75 4.29
C ALA A 71 -7.07 -0.46 3.96
N ASP A 72 -7.31 0.40 4.95
CA ASP A 72 -8.03 1.67 4.79
C ASP A 72 -9.40 1.51 4.10
N GLY A 73 -10.12 0.43 4.41
CA GLY A 73 -11.43 0.11 3.80
C GLY A 73 -11.36 -0.38 2.35
N LEU A 74 -10.14 -0.56 1.83
CA LEU A 74 -9.88 -1.05 0.48
C LEU A 74 -9.46 -2.52 0.53
N GLU A 75 -10.34 -3.39 0.03
CA GLU A 75 -9.99 -4.77 -0.23
C GLU A 75 -9.10 -4.84 -1.49
N SER A 76 -7.89 -5.37 -1.32
CA SER A 76 -6.91 -5.60 -2.37
C SER A 76 -6.56 -7.08 -2.43
N GLY A 77 -6.73 -7.68 -3.61
CA GLY A 77 -6.29 -9.03 -3.91
C GLY A 77 -4.87 -9.04 -4.46
N TYR A 78 -4.05 -9.99 -4.03
CA TYR A 78 -2.66 -10.12 -4.43
C TYR A 78 -2.39 -11.49 -5.02
N LYS A 79 -1.51 -11.55 -6.02
CA LYS A 79 -0.97 -12.78 -6.58
C LYS A 79 0.53 -12.68 -6.63
N VAL A 80 1.22 -13.65 -6.04
CA VAL A 80 2.69 -13.68 -5.97
C VAL A 80 3.18 -14.95 -6.64
N ALA A 81 4.23 -14.85 -7.46
CA ALA A 81 4.90 -16.00 -8.04
C ALA A 81 6.41 -15.77 -8.13
N VAL A 82 7.19 -16.80 -7.79
CA VAL A 82 8.64 -16.84 -7.94
C VAL A 82 9.04 -18.17 -8.57
N ALA A 83 9.87 -18.14 -9.60
CA ALA A 83 10.45 -19.34 -10.21
C ALA A 83 11.75 -19.00 -10.94
N GLY A 84 12.82 -19.77 -10.70
CA GLY A 84 14.07 -19.64 -11.48
C GLY A 84 14.78 -18.28 -11.34
N GLY A 85 14.48 -17.52 -10.29
CA GLY A 85 14.98 -16.15 -10.10
C GLY A 85 14.04 -15.08 -10.66
N ASP A 86 13.08 -15.45 -11.51
CA ASP A 86 12.04 -14.56 -11.97
C ASP A 86 10.98 -14.37 -10.86
N ARG A 87 10.42 -13.16 -10.79
CA ARG A 87 9.43 -12.76 -9.80
C ARG A 87 8.29 -12.04 -10.48
N PHE A 88 7.08 -12.32 -10.00
CA PHE A 88 5.86 -11.65 -10.37
C PHE A 88 5.05 -11.34 -9.12
N ILE A 89 4.48 -10.15 -9.09
CA ILE A 89 3.43 -9.79 -8.15
C ILE A 89 2.37 -8.97 -8.86
N SER A 90 1.11 -9.28 -8.63
CA SER A 90 0.01 -8.38 -8.94
C SER A 90 -0.77 -7.98 -7.71
N ALA A 91 -1.27 -6.75 -7.73
CA ALA A 91 -2.18 -6.20 -6.76
C ALA A 91 -3.39 -5.63 -7.50
N SER A 92 -4.57 -6.15 -7.20
CA SER A 92 -5.83 -5.72 -7.81
C SER A 92 -6.76 -5.20 -6.73
N ASN A 93 -7.30 -4.02 -6.94
CA ASN A 93 -8.37 -3.49 -6.11
C ASN A 93 -9.36 -2.76 -6.99
N ILE A 94 -10.16 -1.92 -6.36
CA ILE A 94 -11.23 -1.25 -7.07
C ILE A 94 -10.77 -0.14 -8.02
N LEU A 95 -9.57 0.38 -7.80
CA LEU A 95 -8.99 1.42 -8.64
C LEU A 95 -8.42 0.82 -9.91
N GLY A 96 -7.95 -0.42 -9.83
CA GLY A 96 -7.31 -1.08 -10.95
C GLY A 96 -6.46 -2.28 -10.56
N GLU A 97 -5.66 -2.72 -11.52
CA GLU A 97 -4.70 -3.82 -11.35
C GLU A 97 -3.29 -3.33 -11.68
N TRP A 98 -2.35 -3.69 -10.81
CA TRP A 98 -0.93 -3.36 -10.89
C TRP A 98 -0.16 -4.65 -10.95
N GLU A 99 0.72 -4.81 -11.93
CA GLU A 99 1.55 -5.99 -12.05
C GLU A 99 3.01 -5.57 -12.13
N PHE A 100 3.89 -6.32 -11.48
CA PHE A 100 5.33 -6.10 -11.49
C PHE A 100 6.05 -7.41 -11.81
N TYR A 101 7.05 -7.29 -12.68
CA TYR A 101 7.81 -8.41 -13.20
C TYR A 101 9.30 -8.12 -13.04
N SER A 102 10.04 -9.03 -12.42
CA SER A 102 11.49 -8.96 -12.33
C SER A 102 12.09 -10.24 -12.90
N SER A 103 12.92 -10.13 -13.93
CA SER A 103 13.59 -11.26 -14.56
C SER A 103 15.01 -10.88 -14.98
N GLN A 104 15.74 -11.83 -15.56
CA GLN A 104 17.04 -11.55 -16.20
C GLN A 104 16.92 -10.54 -17.36
N GLU A 105 15.74 -10.43 -17.97
CA GLU A 105 15.46 -9.48 -19.04
C GLU A 105 15.19 -8.06 -18.51
N GLY A 106 15.09 -7.86 -17.20
CA GLY A 106 14.91 -6.56 -16.56
C GLY A 106 13.66 -6.48 -15.71
N PHE A 107 13.33 -5.24 -15.33
CA PHE A 107 12.18 -4.93 -14.48
C PHE A 107 11.07 -4.26 -15.30
N PHE A 108 9.86 -4.79 -15.22
CA PHE A 108 8.69 -4.32 -15.96
C PHE A 108 7.52 -4.12 -15.01
N ALA A 109 6.63 -3.21 -15.37
CA ALA A 109 5.38 -3.01 -14.67
C ALA A 109 4.23 -2.83 -15.67
N CYS A 110 3.05 -3.26 -15.27
CA CYS A 110 1.81 -3.03 -15.96
C CYS A 110 0.83 -2.35 -15.01
N GLY A 111 0.00 -1.47 -15.55
CA GLY A 111 -1.05 -0.80 -14.81
C GLY A 111 -2.32 -0.74 -15.63
N GLU A 112 -3.44 -1.05 -14.99
CA GLU A 112 -4.78 -0.85 -15.53
C GLU A 112 -5.55 0.12 -14.64
N PHE A 113 -6.06 1.21 -15.23
CA PHE A 113 -6.86 2.22 -14.53
C PHE A 113 -7.85 2.85 -15.53
N ASN A 114 -9.13 2.97 -15.17
CA ASN A 114 -10.16 3.60 -16.02
C ASN A 114 -10.20 3.07 -17.47
N ASN A 115 -10.11 1.75 -17.66
CA ASN A 115 -10.03 1.06 -18.96
C ASN A 115 -8.78 1.39 -19.80
N ALA A 116 -7.85 2.18 -19.28
CA ALA A 116 -6.52 2.32 -19.85
C ALA A 116 -5.63 1.24 -19.25
N SER A 117 -4.92 0.50 -20.12
CA SER A 117 -3.95 -0.51 -19.71
C SER A 117 -2.66 -0.28 -20.48
N GLU A 118 -1.54 -0.26 -19.77
CA GLU A 118 -0.21 -0.09 -20.35
C GLU A 118 0.78 -0.97 -19.59
N CYS A 119 1.77 -1.51 -20.30
CA CYS A 119 2.91 -2.21 -19.73
C CYS A 119 4.18 -1.55 -20.23
N ALA A 120 5.19 -1.41 -19.38
CA ALA A 120 6.47 -0.86 -19.82
C ALA A 120 7.64 -1.41 -19.01
N ARG A 121 8.84 -1.29 -19.60
CA ARG A 121 10.07 -1.47 -18.83
C ARG A 121 10.22 -0.29 -17.85
N VAL A 122 10.51 -0.62 -16.60
CA VAL A 122 10.67 0.36 -15.52
C VAL A 122 12.13 0.79 -15.44
N ARG A 123 12.33 2.11 -15.34
CA ARG A 123 13.66 2.70 -15.15
C ARG A 123 14.09 2.58 -13.69
N LYS A 124 15.39 2.37 -13.47
CA LYS A 124 15.96 2.43 -12.12
C LYS A 124 15.76 3.83 -11.52
N ASN A 125 15.45 3.88 -10.23
CA ASN A 125 15.09 5.02 -9.40
C ASN A 125 13.82 5.78 -9.82
N SER A 126 12.98 5.23 -10.71
CA SER A 126 11.69 5.85 -11.04
C SER A 126 10.73 5.80 -9.85
N SER A 127 9.65 6.59 -9.89
CA SER A 127 8.56 6.49 -8.91
C SER A 127 7.96 5.09 -8.87
N ILE A 128 7.82 4.43 -10.03
CA ILE A 128 7.28 3.08 -10.15
C ILE A 128 8.19 2.05 -9.47
N GLU A 129 9.52 2.14 -9.64
CA GLU A 129 10.44 1.23 -8.94
C GLU A 129 10.40 1.47 -7.43
N LYS A 130 10.33 2.72 -6.97
CA LYS A 130 10.20 3.03 -5.54
C LYS A 130 8.93 2.43 -4.96
N ARG A 131 7.79 2.57 -5.66
CA ARG A 131 6.51 1.96 -5.27
C ARG A 131 6.62 0.44 -5.16
N TYR A 132 7.25 -0.21 -6.15
CA TYR A 132 7.51 -1.65 -6.07
C TYR A 132 8.33 -2.02 -4.83
N VAL A 133 9.46 -1.36 -4.61
CA VAL A 133 10.35 -1.67 -3.48
C VAL A 133 9.66 -1.44 -2.13
N GLN A 134 8.82 -0.41 -2.03
CA GLN A 134 8.14 -0.05 -0.79
C GLN A 134 6.94 -0.94 -0.48
N ASP A 135 6.10 -1.21 -1.49
CA ASP A 135 4.77 -1.74 -1.25
C ASP A 135 4.64 -3.21 -1.70
N MET A 136 5.44 -3.65 -2.66
CA MET A 136 5.25 -4.94 -3.34
C MET A 136 6.41 -5.92 -3.09
N GLU A 137 7.65 -5.45 -3.01
CA GLU A 137 8.81 -6.28 -2.70
C GLU A 137 8.73 -6.98 -1.32
N PRO A 138 8.22 -6.34 -0.26
CA PRO A 138 8.06 -6.99 1.04
C PRO A 138 7.11 -8.20 1.02
N GLU A 139 6.23 -8.27 0.01
CA GLU A 139 5.29 -9.37 -0.15
C GLU A 139 5.94 -10.64 -0.71
N PHE A 140 7.23 -10.62 -1.07
CA PHE A 140 7.97 -11.84 -1.41
C PHE A 140 8.62 -12.48 -0.18
N ILE A 141 8.53 -13.81 -0.10
CA ILE A 141 9.29 -14.62 0.86
C ILE A 141 10.79 -14.58 0.51
N SER A 142 11.51 -13.64 1.14
CA SER A 142 12.96 -13.52 1.01
C SER A 142 13.68 -14.45 1.99
N ALA A 143 14.57 -15.30 1.48
CA ALA A 143 15.42 -16.15 2.33
C ALA A 143 16.24 -15.36 3.37
N GLN A 144 16.65 -14.13 3.04
CA GLN A 144 17.34 -13.25 3.98
C GLN A 144 16.40 -12.77 5.08
N GLN A 145 15.19 -12.33 4.71
CA GLN A 145 14.18 -11.85 5.66
C GLN A 145 13.75 -12.98 6.60
N VAL A 146 13.44 -14.17 6.07
CA VAL A 146 13.05 -15.35 6.86
C VAL A 146 14.12 -15.72 7.88
N ARG A 147 15.41 -15.67 7.50
CA ARG A 147 16.51 -15.94 8.44
C ARG A 147 16.65 -14.84 9.50
N ALA A 148 16.46 -13.58 9.11
CA ALA A 148 16.49 -12.45 10.04
C ALA A 148 15.36 -12.56 11.07
N ASP A 149 14.14 -12.87 10.63
CA ASP A 149 12.97 -13.04 11.50
C ASP A 149 13.15 -14.23 12.45
N ALA A 150 13.62 -15.37 11.94
CA ALA A 150 13.94 -16.53 12.77
C ALA A 150 15.02 -16.19 13.82
N GLN A 151 16.07 -15.47 13.44
CA GLN A 151 17.10 -15.04 14.37
C GLN A 151 16.55 -14.06 15.42
N TYR A 152 15.71 -13.12 15.01
CA TYR A 152 15.06 -12.15 15.90
C TYR A 152 14.17 -12.84 16.95
N VAL A 153 13.32 -13.78 16.53
CA VAL A 153 12.48 -14.57 17.45
C VAL A 153 13.37 -15.40 18.41
N LYS A 154 14.46 -15.99 17.91
CA LYS A 154 15.40 -16.76 18.72
C LYS A 154 16.08 -15.91 19.80
N GLU A 155 16.47 -14.68 19.48
CA GLU A 155 17.05 -13.73 20.45
C GLU A 155 16.02 -13.31 21.51
N LEU A 156 14.79 -13.00 21.09
CA LEU A 156 13.71 -12.69 22.03
C LEU A 156 13.40 -13.87 22.97
N MET A 157 13.47 -15.11 22.48
CA MET A 157 13.33 -16.30 23.32
C MET A 157 14.47 -16.43 24.34
N GLN A 158 15.72 -16.15 23.94
CA GLN A 158 16.87 -16.17 24.87
C GLN A 158 16.70 -15.18 26.03
N TYR A 159 15.99 -14.08 25.80
CA TYR A 159 15.64 -13.09 26.82
C TYR A 159 14.32 -13.38 27.55
N GLY A 160 13.64 -14.49 27.24
CA GLY A 160 12.34 -14.85 27.83
C GLY A 160 11.19 -13.92 27.44
N ALA A 161 11.39 -13.09 26.40
CA ALA A 161 10.41 -12.16 25.87
C ALA A 161 9.44 -12.83 24.88
N VAL A 162 9.81 -13.96 24.27
CA VAL A 162 8.90 -14.80 23.50
C VAL A 162 8.52 -16.04 24.30
N LEU A 163 7.24 -16.38 24.31
CA LEU A 163 6.72 -17.62 24.88
C LEU A 163 5.79 -18.29 23.85
N PHE A 164 6.17 -19.48 23.40
CA PHE A 164 5.33 -20.31 22.55
C PHE A 164 4.20 -20.95 23.38
N GLU A 165 3.05 -21.15 22.75
CA GLU A 165 1.93 -21.88 23.34
C GLU A 165 2.16 -23.39 23.13
N GLU A 166 1.95 -24.21 24.16
CA GLU A 166 2.28 -25.65 24.13
C GLU A 166 1.47 -26.46 23.10
N ASN A 167 0.33 -25.92 22.65
CA ASN A 167 -0.60 -26.65 21.79
C ASN A 167 -0.30 -26.39 20.31
N MET A 168 0.33 -27.36 19.66
CA MET A 168 0.30 -27.47 18.20
C MET A 168 -1.00 -28.16 17.77
N LEU A 169 -1.79 -27.51 16.93
CA LEU A 169 -3.09 -28.02 16.50
C LEU A 169 -3.10 -28.27 14.99
N PRO A 170 -3.48 -29.48 14.52
CA PRO A 170 -3.73 -29.66 13.10
C PRO A 170 -4.92 -28.81 12.67
N LYS A 171 -4.78 -28.12 11.55
CA LYS A 171 -5.78 -27.23 10.96
C LYS A 171 -5.78 -27.36 9.44
N GLU A 172 -6.80 -26.79 8.84
CA GLU A 172 -6.94 -26.67 7.39
C GLU A 172 -7.11 -25.19 7.05
N ALA A 173 -6.39 -24.73 6.04
CA ALA A 173 -6.48 -23.37 5.49
C ALA A 173 -6.45 -23.48 3.97
N ASP A 174 -7.46 -22.91 3.30
CA ASP A 174 -7.67 -23.04 1.84
C ASP A 174 -7.61 -24.48 1.30
N GLY A 175 -8.17 -25.44 2.05
CA GLY A 175 -8.17 -26.86 1.66
C GLY A 175 -6.84 -27.60 1.88
N GLU A 176 -5.81 -26.92 2.37
CA GLU A 176 -4.50 -27.49 2.65
C GLU A 176 -4.30 -27.69 4.16
N ASN A 177 -3.67 -28.81 4.52
CA ASN A 177 -3.38 -29.13 5.93
C ASN A 177 -2.20 -28.31 6.43
N CYS A 178 -2.35 -27.69 7.60
CA CYS A 178 -1.29 -26.96 8.28
C CYS A 178 -1.28 -27.25 9.78
N THR A 179 -0.12 -27.03 10.40
CA THR A 179 0.04 -27.11 11.86
C THR A 179 -0.01 -25.70 12.43
N GLN A 180 -1.04 -25.44 13.22
CA GLN A 180 -1.22 -24.17 13.92
C GLN A 180 -0.31 -24.10 15.14
N ILE A 181 0.45 -23.01 15.24
CA ILE A 181 1.23 -22.63 16.40
C ILE A 181 0.92 -21.17 16.77
N ALA A 182 1.16 -20.80 18.02
CA ALA A 182 1.08 -19.43 18.45
C ALA A 182 2.17 -19.10 19.47
N TYR A 183 2.56 -17.83 19.52
CA TYR A 183 3.48 -17.34 20.54
C TYR A 183 3.17 -15.90 20.91
N ALA A 184 3.44 -15.56 22.17
CA ALA A 184 3.28 -14.21 22.69
C ALA A 184 4.64 -13.51 22.77
N ILE A 185 4.67 -12.20 22.50
CA ILE A 185 5.84 -11.34 22.65
C ILE A 185 5.59 -10.34 23.78
N ASN A 186 6.47 -10.30 24.76
CA ASN A 186 6.43 -9.37 25.88
C ASN A 186 7.74 -8.58 25.97
N TYR A 187 7.79 -7.47 25.22
CA TYR A 187 8.94 -6.56 25.22
C TYR A 187 9.25 -5.94 26.59
N ARG A 188 8.30 -5.93 27.55
CA ARG A 188 8.52 -5.40 28.91
C ARG A 188 9.40 -6.30 29.77
N LYS A 189 9.67 -7.54 29.32
CA LYS A 189 10.64 -8.43 29.97
C LYS A 189 12.09 -8.11 29.59
N LEU A 190 12.31 -7.30 28.56
CA LEU A 190 13.64 -6.94 28.10
C LEU A 190 14.23 -5.81 28.94
N SER A 191 15.52 -5.89 29.23
CA SER A 191 16.29 -4.77 29.78
C SER A 191 16.53 -3.70 28.72
N LEU A 192 16.93 -2.49 29.15
CA LEU A 192 17.29 -1.40 28.22
C LEU A 192 18.45 -1.80 27.29
N ASP A 193 19.43 -2.55 27.79
CA ASP A 193 20.56 -3.03 26.97
C ASP A 193 20.09 -4.05 25.92
N GLN A 194 19.19 -4.96 26.29
CA GLN A 194 18.61 -5.94 25.36
C GLN A 194 17.77 -5.25 24.29
N LEU A 195 16.97 -4.25 24.66
CA LEU A 195 16.21 -3.43 23.71
C LEU A 195 17.15 -2.71 22.73
N ALA A 196 18.24 -2.11 23.22
CA ALA A 196 19.22 -1.44 22.37
C ALA A 196 19.92 -2.42 21.39
N GLN A 197 20.22 -3.65 21.82
CA GLN A 197 20.79 -4.69 20.95
C GLN A 197 19.83 -5.11 19.82
N LEU A 198 18.52 -5.09 20.10
CA LEU A 198 17.47 -5.37 19.12
C LEU A 198 17.10 -4.13 18.27
N GLY A 199 17.81 -3.00 18.45
CA GLY A 199 17.51 -1.76 17.74
C GLY A 199 16.22 -1.07 18.20
N ILE A 200 15.67 -1.42 19.36
CA ILE A 200 14.45 -0.83 19.92
C ILE A 200 14.83 0.28 20.87
N ALA A 201 14.48 1.52 20.52
CA ALA A 201 14.70 2.67 21.40
C ALA A 201 13.85 2.57 22.69
N ALA A 202 14.37 3.06 23.81
CA ALA A 202 13.67 3.01 25.11
C ALA A 202 12.34 3.81 25.13
N ASN A 203 12.20 4.79 24.22
CA ASN A 203 10.98 5.57 24.00
C ASN A 203 10.14 5.03 22.83
N SER A 204 10.44 3.85 22.31
CA SER A 204 9.69 3.24 21.20
C SER A 204 8.21 3.08 21.59
N PRO A 205 7.27 3.45 20.71
CA PRO A 205 5.85 3.18 20.90
C PRO A 205 5.57 1.72 21.26
N LEU A 206 6.34 0.77 20.73
CA LEU A 206 6.24 -0.67 21.01
C LEU A 206 6.23 -1.00 22.51
N LEU A 207 6.86 -0.17 23.34
CA LEU A 207 6.96 -0.38 24.79
C LEU A 207 5.85 0.32 25.58
N THR A 208 5.35 1.44 25.05
CA THR A 208 4.45 2.36 25.78
C THR A 208 3.00 2.27 25.34
N GLN A 209 2.75 2.10 24.05
CA GLN A 209 1.42 2.11 23.44
C GLN A 209 0.93 0.71 23.12
N PHE A 210 1.86 -0.23 22.90
CA PHE A 210 1.52 -1.59 22.50
C PHE A 210 1.62 -2.58 23.67
N GLY A 211 0.81 -3.65 23.60
CA GLY A 211 0.81 -4.73 24.59
C GLY A 211 0.17 -6.01 24.03
N ASP A 212 0.25 -7.10 24.78
CA ASP A 212 -0.41 -8.37 24.47
C ASP A 212 -0.18 -8.87 23.03
N TYR A 213 1.04 -8.70 22.50
CA TYR A 213 1.40 -9.21 21.18
C TYR A 213 1.28 -10.72 21.16
N ARG A 214 0.46 -11.23 20.25
CA ARG A 214 0.30 -12.64 19.97
C ARG A 214 0.32 -12.85 18.46
N VAL A 215 1.22 -13.73 18.03
CA VAL A 215 1.33 -14.18 16.64
C VAL A 215 0.76 -15.59 16.56
N GLU A 216 -0.10 -15.83 15.58
CA GLU A 216 -0.69 -17.12 15.25
C GLU A 216 -0.30 -17.49 13.82
N LEU A 217 0.24 -18.68 13.61
CA LEU A 217 0.69 -19.16 12.31
C LEU A 217 0.04 -20.51 12.04
N CYS A 218 -0.53 -20.71 10.84
CA CYS A 218 -0.85 -22.05 10.35
C CYS A 218 0.14 -22.43 9.27
N ILE A 219 1.08 -23.31 9.58
CA ILE A 219 2.26 -23.58 8.73
C ILE A 219 2.09 -24.89 7.97
N GLU A 220 2.27 -24.85 6.65
CA GLU A 220 2.32 -26.06 5.81
C GLU A 220 3.67 -26.78 6.03
N GLU A 221 3.61 -28.06 6.42
CA GLU A 221 4.80 -28.73 6.96
C GLU A 221 5.90 -28.97 5.91
N LYS A 222 5.59 -29.06 4.61
CA LYS A 222 6.58 -29.44 3.59
C LYS A 222 7.47 -28.24 3.23
N SER A 223 6.86 -27.10 2.99
CA SER A 223 7.49 -25.83 2.62
C SER A 223 7.92 -25.02 3.82
N GLY A 224 7.23 -25.19 4.96
CA GLY A 224 7.36 -24.31 6.12
C GLY A 224 6.71 -22.94 5.93
N ILE A 225 5.95 -22.72 4.85
CA ILE A 225 5.27 -21.45 4.55
C ILE A 225 3.96 -21.37 5.35
N PRO A 226 3.65 -20.24 6.00
CA PRO A 226 2.37 -20.05 6.65
C PRO A 226 1.25 -19.88 5.63
N LEU A 227 0.22 -20.72 5.70
CA LEU A 227 -1.04 -20.58 4.96
C LEU A 227 -1.98 -19.57 5.62
N ARG A 228 -1.74 -19.25 6.89
CA ARG A 228 -2.42 -18.19 7.62
C ARG A 228 -1.47 -17.53 8.61
N VAL A 229 -1.50 -16.21 8.67
CA VAL A 229 -0.80 -15.40 9.67
C VAL A 229 -1.83 -14.54 10.38
N GLY A 230 -1.87 -14.64 11.71
CA GLY A 230 -2.66 -13.78 12.58
C GLY A 230 -1.74 -13.01 13.51
N LEU A 231 -2.01 -11.72 13.70
CA LEU A 231 -1.37 -10.86 14.67
C LEU A 231 -2.46 -10.18 15.49
N SER A 232 -2.39 -10.30 16.82
CA SER A 232 -3.26 -9.55 17.71
C SER A 232 -2.42 -8.82 18.75
N TYR A 233 -2.79 -7.59 19.09
CA TYR A 233 -2.11 -6.75 20.07
C TYR A 233 -3.07 -5.71 20.63
N LYS A 234 -2.70 -5.07 21.75
CA LYS A 234 -3.38 -3.88 22.24
C LYS A 234 -2.65 -2.63 21.78
N TYR A 235 -3.37 -1.62 21.30
CA TYR A 235 -2.85 -0.28 21.01
C TYR A 235 -3.63 0.75 21.84
N ASN A 236 -2.95 1.47 22.72
CA ASN A 236 -3.58 2.39 23.68
C ASN A 236 -4.71 1.72 24.50
N GLY A 237 -4.58 0.42 24.78
CA GLY A 237 -5.55 -0.39 25.53
C GLY A 237 -6.67 -1.01 24.70
N GLU A 238 -6.84 -0.60 23.45
CA GLU A 238 -7.81 -1.18 22.52
C GLU A 238 -7.25 -2.41 21.81
N GLN A 239 -8.06 -3.46 21.67
CA GLN A 239 -7.64 -4.70 21.03
C GLN A 239 -7.66 -4.53 19.51
N MET A 240 -6.49 -4.67 18.91
CA MET A 240 -6.27 -4.71 17.46
C MET A 240 -6.01 -6.14 17.01
N GLY A 241 -6.33 -6.41 15.75
CA GLY A 241 -6.12 -7.70 15.11
C GLY A 241 -5.90 -7.53 13.62
N TYR A 242 -5.02 -8.34 13.08
CA TYR A 242 -4.75 -8.49 11.67
C TYR A 242 -4.68 -9.98 11.37
N ALA A 243 -5.28 -10.42 10.27
CA ALA A 243 -5.15 -11.78 9.80
C ALA A 243 -5.06 -11.78 8.28
N ARG A 244 -4.15 -12.60 7.76
CA ARG A 244 -3.96 -12.85 6.34
C ARG A 244 -4.05 -14.35 6.11
N GLU A 245 -4.90 -14.75 5.17
CA GLU A 245 -5.00 -16.12 4.69
C GLU A 245 -4.44 -16.19 3.26
N TYR A 246 -3.57 -17.17 3.02
CA TYR A 246 -2.96 -17.41 1.73
C TYR A 246 -3.67 -18.59 1.07
N GLY A 247 -4.12 -18.38 -0.16
CA GLY A 247 -4.77 -19.39 -0.97
C GLY A 247 -4.00 -19.71 -2.26
N ASN A 248 -4.51 -20.68 -3.00
CA ASN A 248 -3.97 -21.12 -4.30
C ASN A 248 -2.46 -21.43 -4.25
N PHE A 249 -1.99 -21.96 -3.12
CA PHE A 249 -0.57 -22.17 -2.86
C PHE A 249 0.03 -23.27 -3.74
N ARG A 250 1.21 -23.00 -4.33
CA ARG A 250 1.92 -23.96 -5.21
C ARG A 250 3.43 -23.86 -5.00
N LEU A 251 4.09 -25.02 -4.88
CA LEU A 251 5.57 -25.12 -4.79
C LEU A 251 6.22 -25.59 -6.09
N GLU A 252 5.51 -26.41 -6.85
CA GLU A 252 6.01 -27.04 -8.07
C GLU A 252 5.29 -26.48 -9.29
N ASN A 253 5.98 -26.50 -10.44
CA ASN A 253 5.44 -26.04 -11.73
C ASN A 253 4.91 -24.59 -11.68
N VAL A 254 5.54 -23.74 -10.85
CA VAL A 254 5.22 -22.32 -10.80
C VAL A 254 5.66 -21.68 -12.11
N ILE A 255 4.73 -21.05 -12.79
CA ILE A 255 4.97 -20.29 -14.02
C ILE A 255 4.85 -18.82 -13.66
N VAL A 256 5.96 -18.10 -13.79
CA VAL A 256 5.95 -16.64 -13.70
C VAL A 256 5.38 -16.11 -15.03
N PRO A 257 4.26 -15.38 -15.01
CA PRO A 257 3.71 -14.81 -16.23
C PRO A 257 4.70 -13.81 -16.84
N ALA A 258 4.73 -13.72 -18.17
CA ALA A 258 5.49 -12.71 -18.87
C ALA A 258 4.62 -11.47 -19.12
N PRO A 259 5.18 -10.25 -19.03
CA PRO A 259 4.43 -9.04 -19.31
C PRO A 259 4.03 -9.02 -20.79
N LYS A 260 2.82 -8.54 -21.07
CA LYS A 260 2.27 -8.45 -22.44
C LYS A 260 2.27 -6.99 -22.91
N ASN A 261 2.31 -6.76 -24.22
CA ASN A 261 2.11 -5.43 -24.81
C ASN A 261 3.04 -4.33 -24.23
N ILE A 262 4.35 -4.58 -24.14
CA ILE A 262 5.32 -3.57 -23.68
C ILE A 262 5.28 -2.35 -24.60
N GLY A 263 4.82 -1.22 -24.07
CA GLY A 263 4.74 0.06 -24.73
C GLY A 263 5.48 1.15 -23.95
N SER A 264 4.81 2.26 -23.69
CA SER A 264 5.46 3.51 -23.26
C SER A 264 5.54 3.63 -21.74
N THR A 265 6.77 3.75 -21.20
CA THR A 265 6.99 4.04 -19.77
C THR A 265 6.26 5.31 -19.32
N VAL A 266 6.08 6.29 -20.21
CA VAL A 266 5.44 7.54 -19.81
C VAL A 266 3.92 7.40 -19.68
N LYS A 267 3.28 6.65 -20.57
CA LYS A 267 1.85 6.34 -20.42
C LYS A 267 1.60 5.53 -19.16
N LEU A 268 2.51 4.61 -18.84
CA LEU A 268 2.48 3.86 -17.59
C LEU A 268 2.59 4.79 -16.37
N GLU A 269 3.55 5.73 -16.37
CA GLU A 269 3.69 6.72 -15.30
C GLU A 269 2.44 7.60 -15.16
N GLU A 270 1.79 7.99 -16.26
CA GLU A 270 0.52 8.73 -16.22
C GLU A 270 -0.59 7.90 -15.57
N ILE A 271 -0.71 6.62 -15.90
CA ILE A 271 -1.68 5.70 -15.29
C ILE A 271 -1.44 5.56 -13.78
N PHE A 272 -0.20 5.35 -13.35
CA PHE A 272 0.15 5.24 -11.93
C PHE A 272 -0.16 6.54 -11.16
N MET A 273 0.24 7.69 -11.72
CA MET A 273 -0.03 8.99 -11.10
C MET A 273 -1.53 9.27 -10.97
N LEU A 274 -2.32 8.95 -12.00
CA LEU A 274 -3.77 9.12 -11.95
C LEU A 274 -4.41 8.19 -10.92
N SER A 275 -3.94 6.94 -10.83
CA SER A 275 -4.42 6.02 -9.80
C SER A 275 -4.02 6.44 -8.39
N ASP A 276 -2.82 6.98 -8.18
CA ASP A 276 -2.37 7.42 -6.86
C ASP A 276 -3.22 8.62 -6.39
N ALA A 277 -3.48 9.57 -7.28
CA ALA A 277 -4.37 10.69 -7.01
C ALA A 277 -5.80 10.21 -6.70
N GLU A 278 -6.25 9.15 -7.37
CA GLU A 278 -7.56 8.56 -7.08
C GLU A 278 -7.58 7.87 -5.72
N ALA A 279 -6.55 7.06 -5.41
CA ALA A 279 -6.40 6.41 -4.11
C ALA A 279 -6.42 7.41 -2.95
N GLU A 280 -5.76 8.56 -3.11
CA GLU A 280 -5.77 9.63 -2.12
C GLU A 280 -7.20 10.15 -1.85
N VAL A 281 -8.00 10.33 -2.90
CA VAL A 281 -9.41 10.74 -2.78
C VAL A 281 -10.24 9.67 -2.05
N TYR A 282 -9.99 8.39 -2.28
CA TYR A 282 -10.64 7.30 -1.53
C TYR A 282 -10.26 7.31 -0.05
N GLY A 283 -8.95 7.38 0.25
CA GLY A 283 -8.46 7.41 1.62
C GLY A 283 -9.07 8.56 2.42
N GLN A 284 -9.15 9.75 1.82
CA GLN A 284 -9.79 10.92 2.44
C GLN A 284 -11.27 10.68 2.79
N CYS A 285 -12.02 9.92 1.98
CA CYS A 285 -13.40 9.58 2.31
C CYS A 285 -13.51 8.51 3.39
N GLU A 286 -12.62 7.52 3.43
CA GLU A 286 -12.63 6.43 4.42
C GLU A 286 -12.24 6.88 5.83
N GLU A 287 -11.42 7.93 5.94
CA GLU A 287 -11.14 8.57 7.23
C GLU A 287 -12.37 9.24 7.86
N LEU A 288 -13.44 9.46 7.09
CA LEU A 288 -14.68 10.01 7.60
C LEU A 288 -15.54 8.90 8.22
N GLY A 289 -16.19 9.20 9.35
CA GLY A 289 -17.23 8.31 9.88
C GLY A 289 -18.32 8.04 8.83
N ALA A 290 -19.06 6.92 8.96
CA ALA A 290 -19.93 6.37 7.91
C ALA A 290 -20.82 7.40 7.16
N ALA A 291 -21.46 8.33 7.89
CA ALA A 291 -22.29 9.37 7.26
C ALA A 291 -21.48 10.41 6.46
N GLY A 292 -20.29 10.78 6.95
CA GLY A 292 -19.39 11.68 6.23
C GLY A 292 -18.80 11.03 4.99
N ARG A 293 -18.45 9.73 5.07
CA ARG A 293 -17.95 8.94 3.95
C ARG A 293 -18.98 8.84 2.82
N ASP A 294 -20.22 8.46 3.13
CA ASP A 294 -21.30 8.37 2.14
C ASP A 294 -21.54 9.71 1.44
N ALA A 295 -21.50 10.82 2.19
CA ALA A 295 -21.61 12.16 1.63
C ALA A 295 -20.40 12.53 0.74
N CYS A 296 -19.19 12.13 1.13
CA CYS A 296 -17.95 12.33 0.37
C CYS A 296 -18.04 11.64 -0.99
N TYR A 297 -18.33 10.33 -1.00
CA TYR A 297 -18.49 9.56 -2.24
C TYR A 297 -19.60 10.10 -3.13
N LYS A 298 -20.75 10.47 -2.55
CA LYS A 298 -21.85 11.10 -3.30
C LYS A 298 -21.43 12.40 -3.97
N SER A 299 -20.68 13.25 -3.27
CA SER A 299 -20.18 14.52 -3.81
C SER A 299 -19.22 14.29 -4.98
N ILE A 300 -18.29 13.35 -4.83
CA ILE A 300 -17.32 13.00 -5.88
C ILE A 300 -18.06 12.42 -7.10
N ALA A 301 -18.95 11.46 -6.88
CA ALA A 301 -19.76 10.84 -7.93
C ALA A 301 -20.49 11.87 -8.78
N ILE A 302 -21.21 12.81 -8.12
CA ILE A 302 -21.98 13.84 -8.80
C ILE A 302 -21.06 14.86 -9.48
N GLY A 303 -20.00 15.30 -8.80
CA GLY A 303 -19.06 16.29 -9.32
C GLY A 303 -18.29 15.81 -10.55
N ARG A 304 -17.99 14.51 -10.61
CA ARG A 304 -17.26 13.88 -11.72
C ARG A 304 -18.17 13.18 -12.73
N ASN A 305 -19.47 13.08 -12.44
CA ASN A 305 -20.41 12.20 -13.14
C ASN A 305 -19.91 10.76 -13.25
N ASP A 306 -19.42 10.22 -12.14
CA ASP A 306 -18.89 8.87 -12.07
C ASP A 306 -19.79 8.00 -11.17
N GLU A 307 -20.52 7.07 -11.80
CA GLU A 307 -21.44 6.17 -11.10
C GLU A 307 -20.72 5.19 -10.16
N TYR A 308 -19.42 4.99 -10.38
CA TYR A 308 -18.63 4.06 -9.59
C TYR A 308 -18.68 4.42 -8.10
N PHE A 309 -18.52 5.70 -7.79
CA PHE A 309 -18.58 6.22 -6.43
C PHE A 309 -19.97 6.07 -5.80
N CYS A 310 -21.05 6.07 -6.59
CA CYS A 310 -22.38 5.78 -6.06
C CYS A 310 -22.50 4.36 -5.50
N SER A 311 -21.71 3.40 -6.01
CA SER A 311 -21.68 2.03 -5.52
C SER A 311 -21.04 1.87 -4.15
N LYS A 312 -20.29 2.88 -3.69
CA LYS A 312 -19.57 2.90 -2.42
C LYS A 312 -20.35 3.48 -1.25
N ILE A 313 -21.51 4.06 -1.54
CA ILE A 313 -22.40 4.62 -0.53
C ILE A 313 -23.12 3.46 0.17
N ALA A 314 -22.91 3.29 1.47
CA ALA A 314 -23.52 2.21 2.24
C ALA A 314 -25.03 2.44 2.42
N GLY A 315 -25.47 3.69 2.57
CA GLY A 315 -26.87 4.07 2.66
C GLY A 315 -27.62 3.86 1.35
N ALA A 316 -28.45 2.81 1.26
CA ALA A 316 -29.18 2.45 0.04
C ALA A 316 -29.98 3.60 -0.59
N GLN A 317 -30.61 4.47 0.22
CA GLN A 317 -31.35 5.62 -0.29
C GLN A 317 -30.42 6.72 -0.85
N ASP A 318 -29.26 6.96 -0.23
CA ASP A 318 -28.29 7.92 -0.71
C ASP A 318 -27.57 7.43 -1.97
N ALA A 319 -27.26 6.14 -2.03
CA ALA A 319 -26.74 5.48 -3.24
C ALA A 319 -27.74 5.62 -4.40
N ALA A 320 -29.02 5.34 -4.14
CA ALA A 320 -30.08 5.46 -5.13
C ALA A 320 -30.23 6.90 -5.67
N ARG A 321 -30.16 7.91 -4.79
CA ARG A 321 -30.16 9.34 -5.18
C ARG A 321 -28.91 9.75 -5.95
N CYS A 322 -27.75 9.19 -5.58
CA CYS A 322 -26.51 9.38 -6.30
C CYS A 322 -26.64 8.88 -7.75
N TYR A 323 -27.06 7.62 -7.93
CA TYR A 323 -27.29 7.03 -9.26
C TYR A 323 -28.33 7.80 -10.08
N LEU A 324 -29.41 8.27 -9.46
CA LEU A 324 -30.38 9.15 -10.13
C LEU A 324 -29.68 10.38 -10.70
N THR A 325 -28.88 11.06 -9.87
CA THR A 325 -28.26 12.34 -10.25
C THR A 325 -27.22 12.12 -11.34
N VAL A 326 -26.33 11.14 -11.16
CA VAL A 326 -25.28 10.82 -12.15
C VAL A 326 -25.90 10.33 -13.46
N GLY A 327 -26.89 9.42 -13.40
CA GLY A 327 -27.60 8.92 -14.57
C GLY A 327 -28.32 10.00 -15.36
N ALA A 328 -29.01 10.90 -14.65
CA ALA A 328 -29.67 12.07 -15.23
C ALA A 328 -28.67 13.04 -15.86
N ASN A 329 -27.52 13.30 -15.23
CA ASN A 329 -26.50 14.19 -15.78
C ASN A 329 -25.87 13.62 -17.06
N LEU A 330 -25.56 12.32 -17.08
CA LEU A 330 -24.95 11.64 -18.23
C LEU A 330 -25.94 11.31 -19.35
N GLY A 331 -27.26 11.36 -19.08
CA GLY A 331 -28.27 10.89 -20.02
C GLY A 331 -28.23 9.37 -20.25
N GLN A 332 -27.68 8.61 -19.29
CA GLN A 332 -27.45 7.17 -19.44
C GLN A 332 -28.49 6.35 -18.69
N VAL A 333 -29.44 5.81 -19.45
CA VAL A 333 -30.56 5.01 -18.95
C VAL A 333 -30.13 3.77 -18.12
N ARG A 334 -28.97 3.17 -18.41
CA ARG A 334 -28.45 2.02 -17.65
C ARG A 334 -28.13 2.35 -16.19
N ILE A 335 -27.70 3.58 -15.92
CA ILE A 335 -27.35 4.03 -14.57
C ILE A 335 -28.61 4.14 -13.71
N CYS A 336 -29.70 4.64 -14.29
CA CYS A 336 -30.98 4.77 -13.62
C CYS A 336 -31.55 3.44 -13.11
N GLU A 337 -31.21 2.31 -13.74
CA GLU A 337 -31.64 0.98 -13.28
C GLU A 337 -31.08 0.64 -11.89
N LYS A 338 -29.96 1.27 -11.50
CA LYS A 338 -29.34 1.14 -10.17
C LYS A 338 -29.96 2.10 -9.14
N ALA A 339 -30.82 3.03 -9.55
CA ALA A 339 -31.39 4.07 -8.68
C ALA A 339 -32.58 3.60 -7.81
N GLY A 340 -32.84 2.29 -7.73
CA GLY A 340 -33.83 1.71 -6.81
C GLY A 340 -35.22 2.33 -6.94
N GLU A 341 -35.76 2.86 -5.84
CA GLU A 341 -37.08 3.52 -5.82
C GLU A 341 -37.15 4.78 -6.70
N PHE A 342 -36.01 5.43 -6.97
CA PHE A 342 -35.91 6.63 -7.81
C PHE A 342 -35.64 6.34 -9.29
N MET A 343 -35.68 5.06 -9.71
CA MET A 343 -35.41 4.68 -11.11
C MET A 343 -36.29 5.42 -12.11
N TYR A 344 -37.59 5.53 -11.86
CA TYR A 344 -38.51 6.21 -12.78
C TYR A 344 -38.32 7.74 -12.77
N ASP A 345 -37.93 8.32 -11.63
CA ASP A 345 -37.58 9.73 -11.54
C ASP A 345 -36.31 10.02 -12.36
N CYS A 346 -35.33 9.12 -12.33
CA CYS A 346 -34.13 9.21 -13.16
C CYS A 346 -34.46 9.13 -14.66
N PHE A 347 -35.32 8.20 -15.09
CA PHE A 347 -35.79 8.16 -16.49
C PHE A 347 -36.55 9.42 -16.90
N PHE A 348 -37.36 9.97 -15.98
CA PHE A 348 -38.06 11.22 -16.21
C PHE A 348 -37.08 12.38 -16.42
N GLU A 349 -36.06 12.52 -15.56
CA GLU A 349 -35.04 13.55 -15.68
C GLU A 349 -34.23 13.39 -16.98
N ILE A 350 -33.87 12.17 -17.38
CA ILE A 350 -33.18 11.93 -18.65
C ILE A 350 -34.04 12.40 -19.83
N GLY A 351 -35.31 11.96 -19.88
CA GLY A 351 -36.20 12.32 -20.98
C GLY A 351 -36.50 13.82 -21.02
N ALA A 352 -36.73 14.44 -19.86
CA ALA A 352 -37.04 15.86 -19.76
C ALA A 352 -35.84 16.76 -20.03
N ARG A 353 -34.62 16.39 -19.64
CA ARG A 353 -33.41 17.21 -19.85
C ARG A 353 -32.75 16.99 -21.21
N HIS A 354 -32.66 15.74 -21.65
CA HIS A 354 -31.92 15.36 -22.85
C HIS A 354 -32.80 15.11 -24.08
N GLY A 355 -34.12 15.24 -23.93
CA GLY A 355 -35.06 14.97 -25.03
C GLY A 355 -35.21 13.48 -25.36
N ASP A 356 -34.76 12.58 -24.48
CA ASP A 356 -34.80 11.13 -24.72
C ASP A 356 -36.21 10.57 -24.48
N VAL A 357 -36.99 10.49 -25.57
CA VAL A 357 -38.33 9.91 -25.56
C VAL A 357 -38.31 8.43 -25.17
N GLN A 358 -37.25 7.68 -25.48
CA GLN A 358 -37.16 6.26 -25.12
C GLN A 358 -37.01 6.08 -23.60
N ALA A 359 -36.25 6.94 -22.93
CA ALA A 359 -36.21 6.97 -21.47
C ALA A 359 -37.62 7.17 -20.88
N CYS A 360 -38.40 8.13 -21.42
CA CYS A 360 -39.78 8.35 -20.98
C CYS A 360 -40.67 7.09 -21.12
N GLU A 361 -40.53 6.30 -22.19
CA GLU A 361 -41.32 5.06 -22.38
C GLU A 361 -41.10 4.03 -21.28
N ARG A 362 -39.96 4.08 -20.58
CA ARG A 362 -39.67 3.18 -19.45
C ARG A 362 -40.40 3.55 -18.17
N ILE A 363 -41.02 4.73 -18.07
CA ILE A 363 -41.74 5.18 -16.88
C ILE A 363 -43.05 4.42 -16.74
N LEU A 364 -43.24 3.67 -15.66
CA LEU A 364 -44.43 2.83 -15.47
C LEU A 364 -45.74 3.62 -15.37
N ASN A 365 -45.72 4.77 -14.68
CA ASN A 365 -46.90 5.61 -14.52
C ASN A 365 -47.23 6.36 -15.82
N GLU A 366 -48.41 6.11 -16.40
CA GLU A 366 -48.80 6.68 -17.70
C GLU A 366 -48.86 8.22 -17.68
N SER A 367 -49.33 8.82 -16.58
CA SER A 367 -49.40 10.28 -16.46
C SER A 367 -48.01 10.91 -16.47
N ALA A 368 -47.09 10.38 -15.66
CA ALA A 368 -45.70 10.84 -15.62
C ALA A 368 -44.97 10.59 -16.95
N ARG A 369 -45.24 9.45 -17.62
CA ARG A 369 -44.72 9.13 -18.95
C ARG A 369 -45.14 10.17 -20.00
N GLN A 370 -46.42 10.50 -20.07
CA GLN A 370 -46.92 11.49 -21.03
C GLN A 370 -46.36 12.89 -20.73
N GLN A 371 -46.24 13.24 -19.45
CA GLN A 371 -45.60 14.48 -19.04
C GLN A 371 -44.12 14.54 -19.47
N CYS A 372 -43.36 13.46 -19.24
CA CYS A 372 -41.97 13.32 -19.69
C CYS A 372 -41.85 13.52 -21.20
N LYS A 373 -42.69 12.84 -22.00
CA LYS A 373 -42.70 12.98 -23.47
C LYS A 373 -42.99 14.40 -23.92
N GLY A 374 -43.89 15.09 -23.22
CA GLY A 374 -44.19 16.50 -23.49
C GLY A 374 -42.99 17.41 -23.25
N PHE A 375 -42.23 17.18 -22.17
CA PHE A 375 -40.97 17.87 -21.93
C PHE A 375 -39.93 17.50 -23.00
N ALA A 376 -39.73 16.21 -23.25
CA ALA A 376 -38.76 15.70 -24.21
C ALA A 376 -38.98 16.26 -25.63
N ALA A 377 -40.23 16.35 -26.09
CA ALA A 377 -40.59 16.91 -27.40
C ALA A 377 -40.32 18.43 -27.51
N ASN A 378 -40.30 19.13 -26.37
CA ASN A 378 -40.02 20.57 -26.30
C ASN A 378 -38.55 20.88 -26.02
N VAL A 379 -37.72 19.88 -25.71
CA VAL A 379 -36.26 20.03 -25.72
C VAL A 379 -35.86 20.23 -27.17
N THR A 380 -35.82 21.49 -27.61
CA THR A 380 -35.01 21.83 -28.78
C THR A 380 -33.61 21.40 -28.39
N VAL A 381 -33.04 20.42 -29.09
CA VAL A 381 -31.67 19.95 -28.89
C VAL A 381 -30.75 21.13 -29.16
N GLN A 382 -30.60 21.98 -28.16
CA GLN A 382 -29.46 22.84 -28.04
C GLN A 382 -28.38 21.89 -27.61
N VAL A 383 -27.63 21.40 -28.60
CA VAL A 383 -26.33 20.76 -28.40
C VAL A 383 -25.67 21.51 -27.23
N PRO A 384 -25.37 20.84 -26.11
CA PRO A 384 -25.15 21.51 -24.84
C PRO A 384 -24.07 22.57 -24.99
N VAL A 385 -24.49 23.82 -25.04
CA VAL A 385 -23.62 24.97 -24.85
C VAL A 385 -23.47 25.06 -23.33
N ASN A 386 -22.31 24.60 -22.88
CA ASN A 386 -21.81 24.68 -21.50
C ASN A 386 -22.31 25.96 -20.80
N ASN A 387 -23.13 25.80 -19.75
CA ASN A 387 -23.39 26.87 -18.78
C ASN A 387 -23.55 26.30 -17.37
N THR A 388 -22.38 26.22 -16.73
CA THR A 388 -22.04 26.56 -15.35
C THR A 388 -23.17 26.96 -14.38
N GLY A 389 -23.35 26.10 -13.38
CA GLY A 389 -23.72 26.47 -12.02
C GLY A 389 -22.76 25.80 -11.04
N ALA A 390 -21.63 26.47 -10.75
CA ALA A 390 -20.63 26.14 -9.72
C ALA A 390 -20.14 24.67 -9.66
N LEU A 391 -19.78 24.14 -10.82
CA LEU A 391 -18.77 23.11 -11.03
C LEU A 391 -17.47 23.82 -11.45
N PRO A 392 -16.27 23.18 -11.38
CA PRO A 392 -15.00 23.81 -11.75
C PRO A 392 -15.18 24.60 -13.05
N VAL A 393 -14.84 25.89 -13.02
CA VAL A 393 -15.03 26.79 -14.16
C VAL A 393 -14.37 26.12 -15.36
N ASN A 394 -15.18 25.65 -16.30
CA ASN A 394 -14.67 25.13 -17.56
C ASN A 394 -14.08 26.34 -18.29
N ASN A 395 -12.77 26.50 -18.12
CA ASN A 395 -11.99 27.63 -18.57
C ASN A 395 -11.75 27.63 -20.10
N CYS A 396 -12.19 26.57 -20.79
CA CYS A 396 -12.14 26.47 -22.25
C CYS A 396 -13.22 25.53 -22.80
N VAL A 397 -13.54 25.69 -24.09
CA VAL A 397 -14.40 24.80 -24.89
C VAL A 397 -13.64 24.21 -26.08
N ALA A 398 -12.65 24.93 -26.62
CA ALA A 398 -11.84 24.50 -27.75
C ALA A 398 -10.35 24.75 -27.51
N ASP A 399 -9.48 24.01 -28.20
CA ASP A 399 -8.02 24.16 -28.06
C ASP A 399 -7.53 25.58 -28.34
N SER A 400 -8.18 26.29 -29.26
CA SER A 400 -7.86 27.68 -29.60
C SER A 400 -8.11 28.67 -28.46
N GLU A 401 -8.86 28.26 -27.43
CA GLU A 401 -9.11 29.06 -26.23
C GLU A 401 -8.03 28.86 -25.17
N CYS A 402 -7.03 28.02 -25.43
CA CYS A 402 -5.90 27.81 -24.54
C CYS A 402 -4.62 28.31 -25.19
N ALA A 403 -3.72 28.85 -24.37
CA ALA A 403 -2.41 29.29 -24.82
C ALA A 403 -1.32 28.94 -23.79
N PRO A 404 -0.10 28.64 -24.25
CA PRO A 404 1.07 28.63 -23.39
C PRO A 404 1.26 30.00 -22.72
N THR A 405 1.44 30.00 -21.41
CA THR A 405 1.67 31.20 -20.59
C THR A 405 2.71 30.92 -19.50
N GLY A 406 3.00 31.92 -18.66
CA GLY A 406 4.14 31.91 -17.73
C GLY A 406 5.47 32.23 -18.41
N CYS A 407 6.50 32.57 -17.61
CA CYS A 407 7.75 33.13 -18.17
C CYS A 407 8.51 32.17 -19.11
N SER A 408 8.23 30.87 -19.03
CA SER A 408 8.87 29.81 -19.83
C SER A 408 7.86 29.06 -20.73
N GLY A 409 6.62 29.53 -20.84
CA GLY A 409 5.58 28.83 -21.60
C GLY A 409 5.26 27.44 -21.03
N THR A 410 5.36 27.27 -19.71
CA THR A 410 5.17 25.98 -19.02
C THR A 410 3.74 25.76 -18.54
N VAL A 411 2.94 26.81 -18.50
CA VAL A 411 1.54 26.75 -18.07
C VAL A 411 0.66 26.76 -19.31
N CYS A 412 -0.28 25.82 -19.41
CA CYS A 412 -1.35 25.89 -20.39
C CYS A 412 -2.57 26.49 -19.67
N ALA A 413 -2.97 27.69 -20.06
CA ALA A 413 -4.07 28.42 -19.43
C ALA A 413 -5.00 28.98 -20.52
N PRO A 414 -6.16 29.54 -20.15
CA PRO A 414 -7.00 30.25 -21.10
C PRO A 414 -6.21 31.32 -21.85
N ALA A 415 -6.47 31.47 -23.14
CA ALA A 415 -5.75 32.39 -24.01
C ALA A 415 -5.93 33.86 -23.61
N ASN A 416 -6.97 34.17 -22.82
CA ASN A 416 -7.23 35.49 -22.24
C ASN A 416 -6.66 35.67 -20.82
N GLU A 417 -5.99 34.66 -20.26
CA GLU A 417 -5.38 34.70 -18.95
C GLU A 417 -3.85 34.61 -19.05
N SER A 418 -3.16 35.44 -18.28
CA SER A 418 -1.70 35.39 -18.18
C SER A 418 -1.33 34.95 -16.77
N VAL A 419 -0.86 33.72 -16.63
CA VAL A 419 -0.39 33.20 -15.35
C VAL A 419 1.06 33.62 -15.17
N MET A 420 1.35 34.39 -14.12
CA MET A 420 2.72 34.76 -13.77
C MET A 420 3.34 33.64 -12.93
N THR A 421 4.44 33.07 -13.39
CA THR A 421 5.24 32.09 -12.63
C THR A 421 6.47 32.78 -12.02
N THR A 422 7.22 32.09 -11.17
CA THR A 422 8.46 32.59 -10.53
C THR A 422 9.61 32.87 -11.52
N CYS A 423 9.38 32.71 -12.83
CA CYS A 423 10.37 32.81 -13.90
C CYS A 423 11.62 31.93 -13.70
N GLU A 424 11.54 30.90 -12.86
CA GLU A 424 12.58 29.87 -12.80
C GLU A 424 12.59 29.10 -14.12
N TYR A 425 13.79 28.86 -14.65
CA TYR A 425 13.98 28.12 -15.89
C TYR A 425 14.66 26.79 -15.59
N GLN A 426 14.01 25.70 -15.99
CA GLN A 426 14.64 24.38 -16.06
C GLN A 426 14.79 23.98 -17.54
N PRO A 427 15.89 23.30 -17.93
CA PRO A 427 16.09 22.86 -19.31
C PRO A 427 14.90 22.07 -19.90
N VAL A 428 14.21 21.27 -19.08
CA VAL A 428 13.05 20.47 -19.48
C VAL A 428 11.87 21.32 -19.98
N TYR A 429 11.80 22.59 -19.59
CA TYR A 429 10.73 23.49 -20.00
C TYR A 429 10.76 23.80 -21.50
N ALA A 430 11.93 23.71 -22.14
CA ALA A 430 12.03 23.83 -23.59
C ALA A 430 11.19 22.79 -24.33
N CYS A 431 10.94 21.64 -23.71
CA CYS A 431 10.16 20.55 -24.30
C CYS A 431 8.68 20.89 -24.44
N PHE A 432 8.11 21.85 -23.70
CA PHE A 432 6.72 22.28 -23.90
C PHE A 432 6.45 22.85 -25.30
N LYS A 433 7.49 23.29 -26.03
CA LYS A 433 7.36 23.65 -27.46
C LYS A 433 7.00 22.46 -28.37
N LYS A 434 7.14 21.23 -27.85
CA LYS A 434 6.78 19.96 -28.48
C LYS A 434 5.46 19.39 -27.97
N ALA A 435 4.85 20.03 -26.97
CA ALA A 435 3.50 19.73 -26.53
C ALA A 435 2.50 20.72 -27.17
N LEU A 436 1.25 20.29 -27.30
CA LEU A 436 0.16 21.17 -27.71
C LEU A 436 -0.59 21.63 -26.46
N CYS A 437 -0.79 22.93 -26.29
CA CYS A 437 -1.69 23.47 -25.26
C CYS A 437 -3.09 23.54 -25.85
N GLY A 438 -4.08 22.93 -25.19
CA GLY A 438 -5.47 22.95 -25.64
C GLY A 438 -6.44 22.49 -24.56
N CYS A 439 -7.70 22.25 -24.93
CA CYS A 439 -8.80 22.13 -24.00
C CYS A 439 -9.15 20.67 -23.69
N LYS A 440 -8.75 20.18 -22.50
CA LYS A 440 -9.01 18.81 -22.05
C LYS A 440 -10.06 18.82 -20.94
N ALA A 441 -11.23 18.23 -21.21
CA ALA A 441 -12.34 18.13 -20.27
C ALA A 441 -12.73 19.50 -19.65
N GLY A 442 -12.77 20.54 -20.48
CA GLY A 442 -13.15 21.89 -20.07
C GLY A 442 -12.06 22.71 -19.38
N THR A 443 -10.85 22.17 -19.20
CA THR A 443 -9.71 22.90 -18.62
C THR A 443 -8.54 22.93 -19.60
N CYS A 444 -7.82 24.04 -19.67
CA CYS A 444 -6.61 24.13 -20.47
C CYS A 444 -5.51 23.24 -19.90
N ALA A 445 -5.03 22.31 -20.72
CA ALA A 445 -4.02 21.33 -20.34
C ALA A 445 -3.07 21.04 -21.50
N TRP A 446 -1.90 20.50 -21.17
CA TRP A 446 -0.92 20.09 -22.17
C TRP A 446 -1.24 18.71 -22.73
N TYR A 447 -1.39 18.61 -24.06
CA TYR A 447 -1.28 17.37 -24.81
C TYR A 447 0.20 17.07 -25.06
N LYS A 448 0.74 16.20 -24.22
CA LYS A 448 2.13 15.76 -24.31
C LYS A 448 2.21 14.53 -25.22
N GLY A 449 2.71 14.74 -26.44
CA GLY A 449 2.92 13.68 -27.42
C GLY A 449 4.30 13.03 -27.32
N GLU A 450 4.57 12.09 -28.23
CA GLU A 450 5.84 11.37 -28.31
C GLU A 450 7.04 12.33 -28.45
N GLU A 451 6.91 13.40 -29.24
CA GLU A 451 7.98 14.41 -29.40
C GLU A 451 8.31 15.17 -28.11
N TYR A 452 7.30 15.44 -27.27
CA TYR A 452 7.51 16.07 -25.97
C TYR A 452 8.34 15.17 -25.07
N TYR A 453 7.95 13.90 -24.97
CA TYR A 453 8.63 12.95 -24.09
C TYR A 453 10.02 12.57 -24.57
N ALA A 454 10.23 12.48 -25.89
CA ALA A 454 11.57 12.31 -26.46
C ALA A 454 12.49 13.47 -26.06
N CYS A 455 12.00 14.72 -26.17
CA CYS A 455 12.75 15.89 -25.72
C CYS A 455 13.06 15.84 -24.22
N VAL A 456 12.09 15.51 -23.36
CA VAL A 456 12.31 15.41 -21.92
C VAL A 456 13.42 14.40 -21.62
N SER A 457 13.33 13.22 -22.23
CA SER A 457 14.33 12.17 -22.04
C SER A 457 15.74 12.58 -22.49
N ASP A 458 15.85 13.35 -23.58
CA ASP A 458 17.15 13.85 -24.06
C ASP A 458 17.75 14.89 -23.11
N VAL A 459 16.92 15.79 -22.57
CA VAL A 459 17.34 16.79 -21.58
C VAL A 459 17.83 16.13 -20.29
N GLU A 460 17.06 15.20 -19.75
CA GLU A 460 17.41 14.49 -18.51
C GLU A 460 18.70 13.69 -18.66
N ARG A 461 18.90 13.04 -19.83
CA ARG A 461 20.14 12.33 -20.14
C ARG A 461 21.32 13.28 -20.13
N ALA A 462 21.22 14.42 -20.80
CA ALA A 462 22.30 15.41 -20.83
C ALA A 462 22.64 15.97 -19.43
N GLN A 463 21.63 16.26 -18.60
CA GLN A 463 21.84 16.73 -17.23
C GLN A 463 22.50 15.65 -16.35
N THR A 464 22.14 14.39 -16.55
CA THR A 464 22.75 13.26 -15.84
C THR A 464 24.22 13.09 -16.22
N GLU A 465 24.53 13.16 -17.52
CA GLU A 465 25.91 13.10 -18.02
C GLU A 465 26.77 14.24 -17.46
N GLU A 466 26.23 15.47 -17.40
CA GLU A 466 26.90 16.62 -16.79
C GLU A 466 27.15 16.43 -15.29
N TYR A 467 26.15 15.94 -14.56
CA TYR A 467 26.29 15.64 -13.13
C TYR A 467 27.37 14.59 -12.85
N ILE A 468 27.37 13.49 -13.61
CA ILE A 468 28.40 12.43 -13.50
C ILE A 468 29.80 13.02 -13.78
N LYS A 469 29.92 13.84 -14.83
CA LYS A 469 31.18 14.49 -15.17
C LYS A 469 31.71 15.33 -14.01
N ASN A 470 30.85 16.15 -13.39
CA ASN A 470 31.23 16.99 -12.25
C ASN A 470 31.68 16.17 -11.04
N LEU A 471 31.03 15.04 -10.75
CA LEU A 471 31.45 14.13 -9.68
C LEU A 471 32.83 13.52 -9.93
N THR A 472 33.20 13.26 -11.18
CA THR A 472 34.49 12.66 -11.52
C THR A 472 35.65 13.65 -11.53
N THR A 473 35.40 14.93 -11.78
CA THR A 473 36.45 15.96 -11.86
C THR A 473 36.93 16.47 -10.49
N ASP A 474 36.12 16.32 -9.44
CA ASP A 474 36.47 16.78 -8.09
C ASP A 474 37.33 15.76 -7.30
N GLY A 475 37.64 14.60 -7.89
CA GLY A 475 38.44 13.53 -7.28
C GLY A 475 39.93 13.51 -7.64
N GLU A 476 40.41 14.43 -8.48
CA GLU A 476 41.83 14.51 -8.93
C GLU A 476 42.59 15.71 -8.33
N GLY A 477 42.03 16.36 -7.29
CA GLY A 477 42.61 17.50 -6.58
C GLY A 477 43.37 17.14 -5.32
#